data_AF-R1G8N3-F1
#
_entry.id   AF-R1G8N3-F1
#
_cell.length_a   1.000
_cell.length_b   1.000
_cell.length_c   1.000
_cell.angle_alpha   90.00
_cell.angle_beta   90.00
_cell.angle_gamma   90.00
#
_symmetry.space_group_name_H-M   'P 1'
#
loop_
_entity.id
_entity.type
_entity.pdbx_description
1 polymer ?
#
loop_
_entity_poly.entity_id
_entity_poly.type
_entity_poly.pdbx_seq_one_letter_code
_entity_poly.pdbx_strand_id
1 'polypeptide(L)'
;MYFTPPSYIPQLPFQPPDTVPIHDFLFSHEQKYGRHPIAASKPAFTCGTTGKSYSVAEVTQRIEHLARALSAELGWQVNAGDPMDKVLGIFSLNSG
;
A
#
# COMPACT_ATOMS: atom_id res chain seq x y z
N MET A 1 16.66 5.77 20.90
CA MET A 1 15.56 6.57 20.31
C MET A 1 14.99 7.46 21.42
N TYR A 2 14.92 8.78 21.21
CA TYR A 2 14.56 9.78 22.24
C TYR A 2 13.12 10.31 22.13
N PHE A 3 12.29 9.69 21.30
CA PHE A 3 10.87 10.06 21.18
C PHE A 3 10.03 9.04 21.95
N THR A 4 9.76 9.33 23.22
CA THR A 4 8.72 8.64 23.99
C THR A 4 7.42 9.42 23.87
N PRO A 5 6.27 8.76 23.58
CA PRO A 5 4.99 9.46 23.55
C PRO A 5 4.66 10.04 24.93
N PRO A 6 3.91 11.16 25.00
CA PRO A 6 3.39 11.69 26.25
C PRO A 6 2.59 10.63 27.02
N SER A 7 2.63 10.65 28.36
CA SER A 7 2.03 9.62 29.22
C SER A 7 0.51 9.48 29.10
N TYR A 8 -0.17 10.50 28.56
CA TYR A 8 -1.61 10.49 28.31
C TYR A 8 -2.01 9.81 27.00
N ILE A 9 -1.05 9.43 26.14
CA ILE A 9 -1.33 8.71 24.90
C ILE A 9 -1.45 7.22 25.23
N PRO A 10 -2.57 6.57 24.88
CA PRO A 10 -2.70 5.13 25.06
C PRO A 10 -1.66 4.39 24.22
N GLN A 11 -1.07 3.35 24.81
CA GLN A 11 -0.17 2.49 24.06
C GLN A 11 -0.95 1.77 22.96
N LEU A 12 -0.28 1.53 21.83
CA LEU A 12 -0.86 0.75 20.76
C LEU A 12 -1.19 -0.67 21.28
N PRO A 13 -2.32 -1.27 20.87
CA PRO A 13 -2.71 -2.60 21.33
C PRO A 13 -1.80 -3.72 20.81
N PHE A 14 -0.87 -3.39 19.91
CA PHE A 14 0.14 -4.29 19.38
C PHE A 14 1.40 -3.49 19.01
N GLN A 15 2.53 -4.19 18.91
CA GLN A 15 3.76 -3.62 18.39
C GLN A 15 3.65 -3.49 16.86
N PRO A 16 3.88 -2.30 16.27
CA PRO A 16 3.90 -2.14 14.82
C PRO A 16 4.90 -3.12 14.19
N PRO A 17 4.50 -3.87 13.15
CA PRO A 17 5.41 -4.78 12.48
C PRO A 17 6.47 -4.00 11.70
N ASP A 18 7.72 -4.45 11.77
CA ASP A 18 8.89 -3.89 11.08
C ASP A 18 9.37 -4.77 9.92
N THR A 19 8.83 -5.98 9.78
CA THR A 19 9.18 -6.98 8.76
C THR A 19 8.11 -7.14 7.68
N VAL A 20 7.01 -6.39 7.77
CA VAL A 20 5.88 -6.51 6.84
C VAL A 20 6.03 -5.46 5.74
N PRO A 21 6.00 -5.85 4.46
CA PRO A 21 5.97 -4.90 3.35
C PRO A 21 4.79 -3.91 3.49
N ILE A 22 5.02 -2.64 3.15
CA ILE A 22 3.99 -1.60 3.29
C ILE A 22 2.71 -1.95 2.49
N HIS A 23 2.84 -2.53 1.30
CA HIS A 23 1.69 -2.93 0.49
C HIS A 23 0.85 -4.01 1.20
N ASP A 24 1.50 -5.00 1.80
CA ASP A 24 0.83 -6.04 2.59
C ASP A 24 0.16 -5.44 3.82
N PHE A 25 0.83 -4.53 4.52
CA PHE A 25 0.24 -3.86 5.68
C PHE A 25 -1.03 -3.08 5.33
N LEU A 26 -1.07 -2.39 4.18
CA LEU A 26 -2.20 -1.56 3.76
C LEU A 26 -3.33 -2.37 3.11
N PHE A 27 -2.99 -3.38 2.31
CA PHE A 27 -3.92 -4.09 1.43
C PHE A 27 -4.14 -5.56 1.81
N SER A 28 -3.68 -6.01 2.99
CA SER A 28 -3.86 -7.38 3.45
C SER A 28 -5.31 -7.86 3.29
N HIS A 29 -5.47 -9.05 2.70
CA HIS A 29 -6.77 -9.70 2.52
C HIS A 29 -7.44 -10.05 3.86
N GLU A 30 -6.65 -10.18 4.92
CA GLU A 30 -7.12 -10.48 6.27
C GLU A 30 -7.23 -9.20 7.11
N GLN A 31 -8.05 -9.22 8.18
CA GLN A 31 -8.13 -8.19 9.22
C GLN A 31 -6.88 -8.18 10.12
N LYS A 32 -5.71 -8.35 9.50
CA LYS A 32 -4.40 -8.31 10.15
C LYS A 32 -4.09 -6.85 10.52
N TYR A 33 -3.33 -6.69 11.60
CA TYR A 33 -2.83 -5.39 12.06
C TYR A 33 -3.93 -4.33 12.37
N GLY A 34 -5.15 -4.78 12.69
CA GLY A 34 -6.27 -3.90 13.05
C GLY A 34 -7.01 -3.28 11.86
N ARG A 35 -6.77 -3.78 10.64
CA ARG A 35 -7.43 -3.28 9.42
C ARG A 35 -8.93 -3.63 9.41
N HIS A 36 -9.78 -2.65 9.10
CA HIS A 36 -11.21 -2.87 8.88
C HIS A 36 -11.44 -3.76 7.64
N PRO A 37 -12.39 -4.71 7.62
CA PRO A 37 -12.57 -5.64 6.49
C PRO A 37 -12.74 -4.93 5.14
N ILE A 38 -12.07 -5.45 4.09
CA ILE A 38 -12.05 -4.87 2.73
C ILE A 38 -13.47 -4.65 2.20
N ALA A 39 -14.33 -5.65 2.33
CA ALA A 39 -15.70 -5.61 1.80
C ALA A 39 -16.59 -4.55 2.46
N ALA A 40 -16.28 -4.14 3.69
CA ALA A 40 -17.01 -3.10 4.42
C ALA A 40 -16.27 -1.75 4.41
N SER A 41 -15.08 -1.69 3.82
CA SER A 41 -14.27 -0.47 3.77
C SER A 41 -14.84 0.52 2.76
N LYS A 42 -14.77 1.80 3.09
CA LYS A 42 -15.07 2.88 2.13
C LYS A 42 -14.04 2.89 0.98
N PRO A 43 -14.38 3.45 -0.19
CA PRO A 43 -13.42 3.69 -1.26
C PRO A 43 -12.20 4.46 -0.75
N ALA A 44 -11.00 3.96 -1.05
CA ALA A 44 -9.75 4.60 -0.60
C ALA A 44 -9.38 5.82 -1.46
N PHE A 45 -9.80 5.82 -2.73
CA PHE A 45 -9.49 6.87 -3.68
C PHE A 45 -10.76 7.34 -4.37
N THR A 46 -11.07 8.62 -4.20
CA THR A 46 -12.18 9.31 -4.85
C THR A 46 -11.65 10.55 -5.54
N CYS A 47 -11.91 10.66 -6.85
CA CYS A 47 -11.61 11.85 -7.63
C CYS A 47 -12.57 12.98 -7.21
N GLY A 48 -12.03 14.06 -6.65
CA GLY A 48 -12.84 15.19 -6.16
C GLY A 48 -13.61 15.96 -7.24
N THR A 49 -13.15 15.90 -8.50
CA THR A 49 -13.80 16.61 -9.62
C THR A 49 -14.88 15.78 -10.30
N THR A 50 -14.62 14.49 -10.54
CA THR A 50 -15.55 13.60 -11.27
C THR A 50 -16.42 12.76 -10.36
N GLY A 51 -16.12 12.69 -9.06
CA GLY A 51 -16.76 11.78 -8.11
C GLY A 51 -16.38 10.30 -8.30
N LYS A 52 -15.57 9.95 -9.31
CA LYS A 52 -15.17 8.57 -9.58
C LYS A 52 -14.41 8.01 -8.39
N SER A 53 -14.88 6.88 -7.88
CA SER A 53 -14.33 6.22 -6.70
C SER A 53 -13.91 4.79 -7.02
N TYR A 54 -12.87 4.30 -6.35
CA TYR A 54 -12.42 2.93 -6.47
C TYR A 54 -12.44 2.25 -5.10
N SER A 55 -13.08 1.09 -5.04
CA SER A 55 -13.05 0.22 -3.86
C SER A 55 -11.63 -0.25 -3.57
N VAL A 56 -11.38 -0.67 -2.34
CA VAL A 56 -10.05 -1.20 -1.98
C VAL A 56 -9.73 -2.45 -2.80
N ALA A 57 -10.71 -3.34 -3.03
CA ALA A 57 -10.50 -4.55 -3.83
C ALA A 57 -10.06 -4.24 -5.27
N GLU A 58 -10.68 -3.25 -5.93
CA GLU A 58 -10.28 -2.83 -7.27
C GLU A 58 -8.87 -2.26 -7.31
N VAL A 59 -8.50 -1.49 -6.29
CA VAL A 59 -7.15 -0.91 -6.19
C VAL A 59 -6.11 -2.00 -5.99
N THR A 60 -6.33 -2.93 -5.06
CA THR A 60 -5.45 -4.09 -4.83
C THR A 60 -5.25 -4.87 -6.13
N GLN A 61 -6.34 -5.17 -6.85
CA GLN A 61 -6.26 -5.90 -8.10
C GLN A 61 -5.44 -5.15 -9.17
N ARG A 62 -5.60 -3.83 -9.26
CA ARG A 62 -4.83 -2.99 -10.21
C ARG A 62 -3.35 -2.95 -9.88
N ILE A 63 -2.99 -2.87 -8.59
CA ILE A 63 -1.60 -2.93 -8.13
C ILE A 63 -0.97 -4.25 -8.56
N GLU A 64 -1.65 -5.38 -8.34
CA GLU A 64 -1.17 -6.71 -8.73
C GLU A 64 -0.98 -6.86 -10.24
N HIS A 65 -1.92 -6.37 -11.03
CA HIS A 65 -1.79 -6.39 -12.50
C HIS A 65 -0.62 -5.54 -12.98
N LEU A 66 -0.45 -4.34 -12.42
CA LEU A 66 0.63 -3.44 -12.78
C LEU A 66 1.99 -4.02 -12.37
N ALA A 67 2.12 -4.57 -11.16
CA ALA A 67 3.35 -5.19 -10.68
C ALA A 67 3.78 -6.36 -11.57
N ARG A 68 2.84 -7.22 -11.96
CA ARG A 68 3.11 -8.34 -12.89
C ARG A 68 3.53 -7.84 -14.28
N ALA A 69 2.85 -6.83 -14.81
CA ALA A 69 3.22 -6.25 -16.10
C ALA A 69 4.64 -5.65 -16.06
N LEU A 70 4.95 -4.85 -15.04
CA LEU A 70 6.28 -4.24 -14.88
C LEU A 70 7.38 -5.29 -14.70
N SER A 71 7.14 -6.34 -13.91
CA SER A 71 8.09 -7.44 -13.74
C SER A 71 8.38 -8.15 -15.08
N ALA A 72 7.35 -8.37 -15.90
CA ALA A 72 7.50 -8.97 -17.22
C ALA A 72 8.26 -8.06 -18.20
N GLU A 73 7.88 -6.79 -18.29
CA GLU A 73 8.48 -5.82 -19.23
C GLU A 73 9.94 -5.49 -18.89
N LEU A 74 10.27 -5.37 -17.60
CA LEU A 74 11.61 -5.02 -17.13
C LEU A 74 12.49 -6.23 -16.84
N GLY A 75 11.94 -7.45 -16.96
CA GLY A 75 12.65 -8.69 -16.62
C GLY A 75 13.00 -8.84 -15.14
N TRP A 76 12.38 -8.08 -14.24
CA TRP A 76 12.68 -8.11 -12.82
C TRP A 76 12.21 -9.40 -12.16
N GLN A 77 13.13 -10.07 -11.47
CA GLN A 77 12.85 -11.25 -10.65
C GLN A 77 12.86 -10.86 -9.18
N VAL A 78 11.97 -11.42 -8.36
CA VAL A 78 11.79 -11.03 -6.95
C VAL A 78 13.10 -11.12 -6.16
N ASN A 79 13.82 -12.25 -6.28
CA ASN A 79 15.01 -12.56 -5.45
C ASN A 79 16.34 -12.49 -6.20
N ALA A 80 16.42 -11.81 -7.36
CA ALA A 80 17.66 -11.68 -8.11
C ALA A 80 18.07 -10.21 -8.28
N GLY A 81 19.35 -9.90 -8.13
CA GLY A 81 19.88 -8.53 -8.21
C GLY A 81 19.62 -7.70 -6.95
N ASP A 82 20.19 -6.49 -6.91
CA ASP A 82 20.01 -5.54 -5.81
C ASP A 82 18.59 -4.94 -5.86
N PRO A 83 17.84 -4.88 -4.74
CA PRO A 83 16.57 -4.16 -4.69
C PRO A 83 16.64 -2.70 -5.17
N MET A 84 17.78 -2.04 -5.00
CA MET A 84 17.98 -0.65 -5.43
C MET A 84 18.05 -0.49 -6.95
N ASP A 85 18.34 -1.58 -7.69
CA ASP A 85 18.28 -1.60 -9.15
C ASP A 85 16.84 -1.77 -9.67
N LYS A 86 15.88 -2.06 -8.78
CA LYS A 86 14.46 -2.27 -9.09
C LYS A 86 13.60 -1.08 -8.68
N VAL A 87 14.10 0.12 -8.93
CA VAL A 87 13.41 1.38 -8.62
C VAL A 87 12.96 2.05 -9.91
N LEU A 88 11.70 2.48 -9.96
CA LEU A 88 11.13 3.21 -11.09
C LEU A 88 10.47 4.51 -10.62
N GLY A 89 10.58 5.55 -11.45
CA GLY A 89 9.84 6.80 -11.27
C GLY A 89 8.58 6.81 -12.13
N ILE A 90 7.43 7.08 -11.53
CA ILE A 90 6.17 7.28 -12.26
C ILE A 90 5.95 8.78 -12.41
N PHE A 91 6.00 9.29 -13.64
CA PHE A 91 5.60 10.66 -13.93
C PHE A 91 4.10 10.73 -14.18
N SER A 92 3.36 11.35 -13.26
CA SER A 92 1.92 11.58 -13.41
C SER A 92 1.68 13.06 -13.70
N LEU A 93 1.41 13.39 -14.96
CA LEU A 93 1.07 14.75 -15.36
C LEU A 93 -0.33 15.11 -14.84
N ASN A 94 -0.40 16.10 -13.96
CA ASN A 94 -1.67 16.67 -13.53
C ASN A 94 -2.06 17.84 -14.44
N SER A 95 -2.64 17.53 -15.60
CA SER A 95 -3.32 18.52 -16.44
C SER A 95 -4.79 18.53 -16.06
N GLY A 96 -5.16 19.47 -15.18
CA GLY A 96 -6.55 19.70 -14.75
C GLY A 96 -7.47 20.16 -15.88
#